data_AF-A0A6C0E4N2-F1
#
_entry.id   AF-A0A6C0E4N2-F1
#
_cell.length_a   1.000
_cell.length_b   1.000
_cell.length_c   1.000
_cell.angle_alpha   90.00
_cell.angle_beta   90.00
_cell.angle_gamma   90.00
#
_symmetry.space_group_name_H-M   'P 1'
#
loop_
_entity.id
_entity.type
_entity.pdbx_description
1 polymer ?
#
loop_
_entity_poly.entity_id
_entity_poly.type
_entity_poly.pdbx_seq_one_letter_code
_entity_poly.pdbx_strand_id
1 'polypeptide(L)'
;MDSKPKQAGRDISEVTQKIINEIPDSEVKLKNKLIRYISSLWNLAPEVLVSSHVWIPVQDILNAHINPERINEPWVKKTIRIFNNENE
;
A
#
# COMPACT_ATOMS: atom_id res chain seq x y z
N MET A 1 11.73 26.02 21.73
CA MET A 1 10.99 25.80 20.48
C MET A 1 11.17 24.34 20.14
N ASP A 2 10.36 23.49 20.77
CA ASP A 2 10.51 22.05 20.71
C ASP A 2 9.63 21.52 19.59
N SER A 3 10.17 21.53 18.37
CA SER A 3 9.60 20.79 17.24
C SER A 3 9.80 19.30 17.52
N LYS A 4 8.86 18.70 18.27
CA LYS A 4 8.75 17.25 18.40
C LYS A 4 8.76 16.66 16.98
N PRO A 5 9.49 15.57 16.71
CA PRO A 5 9.33 14.87 15.44
C PRO A 5 7.88 14.39 15.41
N LYS A 6 7.07 14.98 14.53
CA LYS A 6 5.72 14.50 14.23
C LYS A 6 5.96 13.06 13.80
N GLN A 7 5.59 12.11 14.65
CA GLN A 7 5.66 10.69 14.33
C GLN A 7 4.79 10.56 13.08
N ALA A 8 5.43 10.54 11.91
CA ALA A 8 4.74 10.65 10.63
C ALA A 8 3.85 9.42 10.55
N GLY A 9 2.54 9.64 10.47
CA GLY A 9 1.64 8.56 10.11
C GLY A 9 2.17 7.92 8.82
N ARG A 10 1.95 6.60 8.67
CA ARG A 10 2.43 5.89 7.48
C ARG A 10 1.80 6.54 6.24
N ASP A 11 2.64 6.97 5.30
CA ASP A 11 2.16 7.52 4.04
C ASP A 11 1.69 6.37 3.14
N ILE A 12 0.41 6.39 2.74
CA ILE A 12 -0.15 5.34 1.92
C ILE A 12 0.54 5.21 0.56
N SER A 13 1.06 6.30 0.00
CA SER A 13 1.74 6.30 -1.30
C SER A 13 3.07 5.55 -1.21
N GLU A 14 3.86 5.80 -0.16
CA GLU A 14 5.11 5.08 0.10
C GLU A 14 4.86 3.59 0.37
N VAL A 15 3.85 3.27 1.19
CA VAL A 15 3.47 1.88 1.49
C VAL A 15 3.03 1.16 0.22
N THR A 16 2.18 1.79 -0.59
CA THR A 16 1.68 1.18 -1.82
C THR A 16 2.80 1.01 -2.85
N GLN A 17 3.78 1.92 -2.90
CA GLN A 17 4.95 1.77 -3.76
C GLN A 17 5.83 0.58 -3.35
N LYS A 18 6.03 0.37 -2.04
CA LYS A 18 6.74 -0.84 -1.54
C LYS A 18 6.00 -2.11 -1.94
N ILE A 19 4.67 -2.12 -1.81
CA ILE A 19 3.83 -3.25 -2.24
C ILE A 19 4.02 -3.54 -3.74
N ILE A 20 3.98 -2.51 -4.60
CA ILE A 20 4.18 -2.67 -6.06
C ILE A 20 5.51 -3.34 -6.38
N ASN A 21 6.57 -3.03 -5.63
CA ASN A 21 7.90 -3.60 -5.87
C ASN A 21 7.99 -5.09 -5.50
N GLU A 22 7.17 -5.57 -4.56
CA GLU A 22 7.12 -7.00 -4.20
C GLU A 22 6.24 -7.83 -5.12
N ILE A 23 5.26 -7.20 -5.78
CA ILE A 23 4.35 -7.90 -6.69
C ILE A 23 5.11 -8.35 -7.96
N PRO A 24 5.03 -9.63 -8.38
CA PRO A 24 5.71 -10.11 -9.57
C PRO A 24 5.15 -9.48 -10.84
N ASP A 25 5.96 -9.39 -11.89
CA ASP A 25 5.57 -8.75 -13.16
C ASP A 25 4.44 -9.47 -13.90
N SER A 26 4.17 -10.75 -13.56
CA SER A 26 3.01 -11.47 -14.07
C SER A 26 1.68 -10.87 -13.60
N GLU A 27 1.66 -10.17 -12.47
CA GLU A 27 0.45 -9.56 -11.88
C GLU A 27 0.20 -8.15 -12.40
N VAL A 28 0.29 -7.98 -13.73
CA VAL A 28 0.17 -6.69 -14.43
C VAL A 28 -1.10 -5.93 -14.06
N LYS A 29 -2.24 -6.64 -13.96
CA LYS A 29 -3.53 -6.02 -13.64
C LYS A 29 -3.56 -5.42 -12.22
N LEU A 30 -2.98 -6.12 -11.25
CA LEU A 30 -2.89 -5.66 -9.88
C LEU A 30 -1.96 -4.45 -9.78
N LYS A 31 -0.74 -4.55 -10.34
CA LYS A 31 0.23 -3.45 -10.39
C LYS A 31 -0.38 -2.20 -11.01
N ASN A 32 -1.03 -2.32 -12.17
CA ASN A 32 -1.63 -1.18 -12.87
C ASN A 32 -2.74 -0.50 -12.05
N LYS A 33 -3.55 -1.26 -11.31
CA LYS A 33 -4.59 -0.68 -10.44
C LYS A 33 -3.98 0.09 -9.27
N LEU A 34 -2.95 -0.46 -8.62
CA LEU A 34 -2.24 0.21 -7.53
C LEU A 34 -1.53 1.48 -8.01
N ILE A 35 -0.83 1.41 -9.15
CA ILE A 35 -0.17 2.56 -9.77
C ILE A 35 -1.19 3.65 -10.08
N ARG A 36 -2.30 3.31 -10.74
CA ARG A 36 -3.36 4.26 -11.07
C ARG A 36 -3.95 4.91 -9.81
N TYR A 37 -4.13 4.13 -8.74
CA TYR A 37 -4.62 4.66 -7.48
C TYR A 37 -3.62 5.64 -6.85
N ILE A 38 -2.34 5.30 -6.71
CA ILE A 38 -1.32 6.22 -6.17
C ILE A 38 -1.23 7.48 -7.02
N SER A 39 -1.26 7.37 -8.35
CA SER A 39 -1.27 8.55 -9.24
C SER A 39 -2.45 9.47 -8.97
N SER A 40 -3.61 8.95 -8.54
CA SER A 40 -4.76 9.76 -8.16
C SER A 40 -4.57 10.53 -6.84
N LEU A 41 -3.60 10.12 -6.02
CA LEU A 41 -3.27 10.76 -4.75
C LEU A 41 -2.24 11.90 -4.88
N TRP A 42 -1.63 12.09 -6.07
CA TRP A 42 -0.51 13.04 -6.30
C TRP A 42 -0.77 14.47 -5.83
N ASN A 43 -2.03 14.94 -5.87
CA ASN A 43 -2.41 16.30 -5.48
C ASN A 43 -3.00 16.40 -4.05
N LEU A 44 -2.96 15.33 -3.26
CA LEU A 44 -3.51 15.35 -1.91
C LEU A 44 -2.48 15.89 -0.91
N ALA A 45 -2.97 16.58 0.11
CA ALA A 45 -2.12 17.08 1.19
C ALA A 45 -1.53 15.91 2.02
N PRO A 46 -0.33 16.05 2.60
CA PRO A 46 0.29 14.99 3.38
C PRO A 46 -0.56 14.48 4.55
N GLU A 47 -1.39 15.34 5.16
CA GLU A 47 -2.28 14.90 6.25
C GLU A 47 -3.38 13.95 5.76
N VAL A 48 -3.78 14.08 4.50
CA VAL A 48 -4.76 13.20 3.85
C VAL A 48 -4.12 11.84 3.55
N LEU A 49 -2.86 11.83 3.09
CA LEU A 49 -2.11 10.61 2.75
C LEU A 49 -1.87 9.66 3.94
N VAL A 50 -1.94 10.18 5.17
CA VAL A 50 -1.79 9.39 6.41
C VAL A 50 -3.12 9.02 7.06
N SER A 51 -4.23 9.52 6.54
CA SER A 51 -5.56 9.31 7.12
C SER A 51 -6.16 7.96 6.69
N SER A 52 -7.05 7.37 7.49
CA SER A 52 -7.56 6.01 7.23
C SER A 52 -8.35 5.84 5.92
N HIS A 53 -9.00 6.89 5.42
CA HIS A 53 -9.87 6.76 4.24
C HIS A 53 -9.10 6.44 2.95
N VAL A 54 -7.82 6.83 2.85
CA VAL A 54 -7.00 6.51 1.68
C VAL A 54 -6.45 5.06 1.70
N TRP A 55 -6.58 4.35 2.82
CA TRP A 55 -6.13 2.95 2.95
C TRP A 55 -7.16 1.95 2.41
N ILE A 56 -8.44 2.26 2.56
CA ILE A 56 -9.55 1.36 2.19
C ILE A 56 -9.47 0.99 0.70
N PRO A 57 -9.27 1.93 -0.25
CA PRO A 57 -9.19 1.56 -1.66
C PRO A 57 -7.98 0.66 -1.98
N VAL A 58 -6.86 0.79 -1.28
CA VAL A 58 -5.71 -0.11 -1.44
C VAL A 58 -6.08 -1.51 -0.97
N GLN A 59 -6.71 -1.63 0.20
CA GLN A 59 -7.19 -2.90 0.74
C GLN A 59 -8.16 -3.59 -0.22
N ASP A 60 -9.10 -2.84 -0.80
CA ASP A 60 -10.07 -3.38 -1.76
C ASP A 60 -9.39 -3.88 -3.05
N ILE A 61 -8.41 -3.12 -3.58
CA ILE A 61 -7.62 -3.54 -4.74
C ILE A 61 -6.87 -4.84 -4.43
N LEU A 62 -6.24 -4.95 -3.26
CA LEU A 62 -5.50 -6.14 -2.85
C LEU A 62 -6.44 -7.36 -2.71
N ASN A 63 -7.55 -7.21 -1.99
CA ASN A 63 -8.54 -8.26 -1.78
C ASN A 63 -9.16 -8.77 -3.08
N ALA A 64 -9.30 -7.91 -4.09
CA ALA A 64 -9.84 -8.29 -5.39
C ALA A 64 -8.89 -9.15 -6.25
N HIS A 65 -7.60 -9.26 -5.91
CA HIS A 65 -6.61 -10.03 -6.69
C HIS A 65 -5.89 -11.10 -5.86
N ILE A 66 -5.83 -10.94 -4.54
CA ILE A 66 -5.27 -11.92 -3.61
C ILE A 66 -6.38 -12.86 -3.18
N ASN A 67 -6.51 -13.98 -3.88
CA ASN A 67 -7.43 -15.05 -3.50
C ASN A 67 -6.87 -15.86 -2.30
N PRO A 68 -7.72 -16.50 -1.48
CA PRO A 68 -7.30 -17.31 -0.34
C PRO A 68 -6.28 -18.40 -0.69
N GLU A 69 -6.37 -18.98 -1.89
CA GLU A 69 -5.45 -20.02 -2.37
C GLU A 69 -4.01 -19.50 -2.56
N ARG A 70 -3.86 -18.20 -2.80
CA ARG A 70 -2.59 -17.52 -3.09
C ARG A 70 -1.89 -17.00 -1.83
N ILE A 71 -2.51 -17.15 -0.66
CA ILE A 71 -1.98 -16.64 0.62
C ILE A 71 -0.59 -17.21 0.96
N ASN A 72 -0.25 -18.37 0.38
CA ASN A 72 1.03 -19.02 0.57
C ASN A 72 2.15 -18.51 -0.35
N GLU A 73 1.82 -17.73 -1.38
CA GLU A 73 2.80 -17.13 -2.27
C GLU A 73 3.68 -16.11 -1.50
N PRO A 74 5.02 -16.13 -1.68
CA PRO A 74 5.91 -15.28 -0.92
C PRO A 74 5.61 -13.78 -1.04
N TRP A 75 5.29 -13.31 -2.24
CA TRP A 75 4.99 -11.89 -2.47
C TRP A 75 3.67 -11.46 -1.82
N VAL A 76 2.70 -12.36 -1.71
CA VAL A 76 1.42 -12.09 -1.01
C VAL A 76 1.68 -11.91 0.49
N LYS A 77 2.45 -12.81 1.10
CA LYS A 77 2.83 -12.69 2.52
C LYS A 77 3.57 -11.39 2.79
N LYS A 78 4.54 -11.04 1.94
CA LYS A 78 5.27 -9.78 2.06
C LYS A 78 4.36 -8.57 1.88
N THR A 79 3.46 -8.59 0.89
CA THR A 79 2.47 -7.53 0.67
C THR A 79 1.62 -7.30 1.91
N ILE A 80 1.12 -8.37 2.53
CA ILE A 80 0.31 -8.30 3.75
C ILE A 80 1.13 -7.73 4.92
N ARG A 81 2.37 -8.18 5.11
CA ARG A 81 3.28 -7.65 6.13
C ARG A 81 3.54 -6.15 5.95
N ILE A 82 3.89 -5.74 4.72
CA ILE A 82 4.09 -4.33 4.37
C ILE A 82 2.83 -3.52 4.65
N PHE A 83 1.65 -4.02 4.24
CA PHE A 83 0.38 -3.33 4.45
C PHE A 83 0.06 -3.19 5.95
N ASN A 84 0.26 -4.24 6.75
CA ASN A 84 -0.02 -4.27 8.19
C ASN A 84 1.06 -3.64 9.07
N ASN A 85 2.18 -3.19 8.49
CA ASN A 85 3.35 -2.71 9.24
C ASN A 85 3.98 -3.79 10.15
N GLU A 86 3.89 -5.06 9.74
CA GLU A 86 4.58 -6.15 10.42
C GLU A 86 6.02 -6.20 9.90
N ASN A 87 6.99 -6.17 10.81
CA ASN A 87 8.42 -6.20 10.45
C ASN A 87 8.74 -7.39 9.54
N GLU A 88 9.57 -7.12 8.51
CA GLU A 88 10.08 -8.08 7.51
C GLU A 88 10.64 -9.37 8.11
#